data_AF-A0A6L3GKW3-F1
#
_entry.id   AF-A0A6L3GKW3-F1
#
_cell.length_a   1.000
_cell.length_b   1.000
_cell.length_c   1.000
_cell.angle_alpha   90.00
_cell.angle_beta   90.00
_cell.angle_gamma   90.00
#
_symmetry.space_group_name_H-M   'P 1'
#
loop_
_entity.id
_entity.type
_entity.pdbx_description
1 polymer ?
#
loop_
_entity_poly.entity_id
_entity_poly.type
_entity_poly.pdbx_seq_one_letter_code
_entity_poly.pdbx_strand_id
1 'polypeptide(L)'
;MMTLNDFENYVPCKIWARGEEYYECDAVKDLEETEPGEWIATVEGTEDYEVEISLEGKKIIHWSCDCPYEGDICKHVVATVLAIRNNRSGQKRFLSAREAKLM
;
A
#
# COMPACT_ATOMS: atom_id res chain seq x y z
N MET A 1 12.90 -3.77 14.21
CA MET A 1 11.84 -4.68 13.73
C MET A 1 10.79 -3.78 13.15
N MET A 2 10.47 -3.97 11.88
CA MET A 2 9.62 -3.06 11.12
C MET A 2 8.14 -3.26 11.43
N THR A 3 7.40 -2.16 11.60
CA THR A 3 5.97 -2.16 11.89
C THR A 3 5.23 -1.18 11.00
N LEU A 4 3.91 -1.28 10.97
CA LEU A 4 3.05 -0.29 10.32
C LEU A 4 3.26 1.13 10.86
N ASN A 5 3.85 1.35 12.04
CA ASN A 5 3.97 2.67 12.64
C ASN A 5 5.34 3.35 12.43
N ASP A 6 6.36 2.59 12.03
CA ASP A 6 7.74 3.08 11.89
C ASP A 6 8.36 2.71 10.54
N PHE A 7 7.55 2.16 9.62
CA PHE A 7 7.92 1.72 8.28
C PHE A 7 8.73 2.78 7.51
N GLU A 8 8.36 4.07 7.64
CA GLU A 8 9.04 5.21 7.02
C GLU A 8 10.54 5.30 7.33
N ASN A 9 10.97 4.82 8.51
CA ASN A 9 12.37 4.94 8.94
C ASN A 9 13.30 3.94 8.22
N TYR A 10 12.75 2.95 7.54
CA TYR A 10 13.48 1.91 6.83
C TYR A 10 13.47 2.12 5.31
N VAL A 11 12.66 3.05 4.82
CA VAL A 11 12.49 3.31 3.38
C VAL A 11 13.31 4.54 2.99
N PRO A 12 14.13 4.48 1.93
CA PRO A 12 14.79 5.68 1.43
C PRO A 12 13.79 6.79 1.13
N CYS A 13 14.07 8.01 1.58
CA CYS A 13 13.16 9.17 1.49
C CYS A 13 12.56 9.37 0.07
N LYS A 14 13.35 9.16 -0.99
CA LYS A 14 12.88 9.25 -2.38
C LYS A 14 11.83 8.19 -2.74
N ILE A 15 11.94 6.98 -2.21
CA ILE A 15 10.96 5.91 -2.43
C ILE A 15 9.71 6.16 -1.59
N TRP A 16 9.89 6.60 -0.34
CA TRP A 16 8.80 6.99 0.55
C TRP A 16 7.88 8.04 -0.11
N ALA A 17 8.47 9.16 -0.57
CA ALA A 17 7.71 10.25 -1.18
C ALA A 17 6.90 9.81 -2.41
N ARG A 18 7.44 8.88 -3.21
CA ARG A 18 6.71 8.31 -4.36
C ARG A 18 5.61 7.35 -3.93
N GLY A 19 5.79 6.62 -2.85
CA GLY A 19 4.75 5.77 -2.29
C GLY A 19 3.58 6.57 -1.73
N GLU A 20 3.87 7.69 -1.05
CA GLU A 20 2.86 8.66 -0.61
C GLU A 20 2.06 9.18 -1.80
N GLU A 21 2.72 9.61 -2.88
CA GLU A 21 2.07 10.08 -4.10
C GLU A 21 1.09 9.05 -4.68
N TYR A 22 1.49 7.77 -4.77
CA TYR A 22 0.63 6.71 -5.29
C TYR A 22 -0.56 6.43 -4.36
N TYR A 23 -0.35 6.46 -3.05
CA TYR A 23 -1.42 6.31 -2.08
C TYR A 23 -2.44 7.46 -2.15
N GLU A 24 -1.96 8.70 -2.22
CA GLU A 24 -2.78 9.91 -2.30
C GLU A 24 -3.58 9.98 -3.61
N CYS A 25 -2.96 9.58 -4.72
CA CYS A 25 -3.60 9.49 -6.04
C CYS A 25 -4.58 8.33 -6.18
N ASP A 26 -4.83 7.56 -5.11
CA ASP A 26 -5.75 6.41 -5.11
C ASP A 26 -5.31 5.29 -6.08
N ALA A 27 -4.00 5.15 -6.34
CA ALA A 27 -3.47 4.13 -7.24
C ALA A 27 -3.53 2.71 -6.65
N VAL A 28 -3.73 2.57 -5.33
CA VAL A 28 -3.92 1.26 -4.67
C VAL A 28 -5.38 0.84 -4.84
N LYS A 29 -5.61 -0.16 -5.69
CA LYS A 29 -6.89 -0.79 -6.02
C LYS A 29 -7.00 -2.16 -5.36
N ASP A 30 -8.23 -2.64 -5.25
CA ASP A 30 -8.56 -4.01 -4.83
C ASP A 30 -7.81 -4.49 -3.57
N LEU A 31 -7.62 -3.59 -2.61
CA LEU A 31 -6.97 -3.91 -1.34
C LEU A 31 -7.88 -4.84 -0.52
N GLU A 32 -7.40 -6.07 -0.29
CA GLU A 32 -8.12 -7.11 0.43
C GLU A 32 -7.22 -7.79 1.47
N GLU A 33 -7.79 -8.15 2.63
CA GLU A 33 -7.17 -9.04 3.61
C GLU A 33 -7.68 -10.46 3.35
N THR A 34 -6.88 -11.27 2.65
CA THR A 34 -7.29 -12.62 2.20
C THR A 34 -7.30 -13.64 3.34
N GLU A 35 -6.39 -13.48 4.29
CA GLU A 35 -6.32 -14.21 5.56
C GLU A 35 -5.92 -13.26 6.69
N PRO A 36 -6.12 -13.59 7.98
CA PRO A 36 -5.76 -12.70 9.08
C PRO A 36 -4.29 -12.27 9.05
N GLY A 37 -4.03 -11.01 8.67
CA GLY A 37 -2.68 -10.47 8.52
C GLY A 37 -2.10 -10.56 7.10
N GLU A 38 -2.71 -11.29 6.18
CA GLU A 38 -2.27 -11.42 4.79
C GLU A 38 -3.07 -10.49 3.88
N TRP A 39 -2.37 -9.57 3.23
CA TRP A 39 -2.98 -8.54 2.39
C TRP A 39 -2.49 -8.64 0.97
N ILE A 40 -3.40 -8.45 0.03
CA ILE A 40 -3.12 -8.30 -1.40
C ILE A 40 -3.70 -6.99 -1.90
N ALA A 41 -3.04 -6.37 -2.88
CA ALA A 41 -3.55 -5.21 -3.58
C ALA A 41 -3.03 -5.16 -5.01
N THR A 42 -3.81 -4.55 -5.88
CA THR A 42 -3.37 -4.13 -7.21
C THR A 42 -2.95 -2.66 -7.14
N VAL A 43 -1.77 -2.31 -7.64
CA VAL A 43 -1.30 -0.92 -7.66
C VAL A 43 -1.11 -0.46 -9.10
N GLU A 44 -1.93 0.50 -9.52
CA GLU A 44 -1.86 1.11 -10.85
C GLU A 44 -0.54 1.87 -11.01
N GLY A 45 0.19 1.59 -12.09
CA GLY A 45 1.43 2.26 -12.44
C GLY A 45 1.58 2.43 -13.94
N THR A 46 2.75 2.05 -14.47
CA THR A 46 2.91 1.88 -15.93
C THR A 46 2.08 0.70 -16.46
N GLU A 47 1.90 -0.29 -15.61
CA GLU A 47 1.00 -1.43 -15.72
C GLU A 47 0.41 -1.65 -14.31
N ASP A 48 -0.49 -2.60 -14.16
CA ASP A 48 -1.00 -3.01 -12.86
C ASP A 48 -0.01 -3.97 -12.20
N TYR A 49 0.32 -3.71 -10.94
CA TYR A 49 1.28 -4.49 -10.16
C TYR A 49 0.62 -5.12 -8.95
N GLU A 50 0.84 -6.40 -8.73
CA GLU A 50 0.38 -7.10 -7.54
C GLU A 50 1.36 -6.85 -6.37
N VAL A 51 0.80 -6.54 -5.20
CA VAL A 51 1.56 -6.31 -3.97
C VAL A 51 0.97 -7.17 -2.86
N GLU A 52 1.82 -7.94 -2.21
CA GLU A 52 1.46 -8.76 -1.05
C GLU A 52 2.17 -8.24 0.21
N ILE A 53 1.45 -8.20 1.34
CA ILE A 53 1.98 -7.78 2.65
C ILE A 53 1.48 -8.74 3.73
N SER A 54 2.41 -9.33 4.49
CA SER A 54 2.09 -10.19 5.62
C SER A 54 2.37 -9.49 6.95
N LEU A 55 1.39 -9.54 7.86
CA LEU A 55 1.39 -8.84 9.13
C LEU A 55 1.15 -9.78 10.33
N GLU A 56 2.03 -9.70 11.33
CA GLU A 56 1.76 -10.22 12.67
C GLU A 56 1.33 -9.08 13.60
N GLY A 57 0.03 -8.89 13.76
CA GLY A 57 -0.52 -7.73 14.47
C GLY A 57 -0.16 -6.45 13.71
N LYS A 58 0.77 -5.63 14.23
CA LYS A 58 1.28 -4.43 13.53
C LYS A 58 2.65 -4.63 12.89
N LYS A 59 3.29 -5.79 13.08
CA LYS A 59 4.63 -6.07 12.56
C LYS A 59 4.51 -6.47 11.11
N ILE A 60 5.38 -5.92 10.27
CA ILE A 60 5.51 -6.34 8.88
C ILE A 60 6.53 -7.47 8.87
N ILE A 61 6.10 -8.67 8.49
CA ILE A 61 6.96 -9.86 8.46
C ILE A 61 7.36 -10.25 7.04
N HIS A 62 6.57 -9.86 6.03
CA HIS A 62 6.88 -10.09 4.63
C HIS A 62 6.26 -8.99 3.74
N TRP A 63 6.90 -8.73 2.61
CA TRP A 63 6.35 -7.94 1.51
C TRP A 63 6.87 -8.49 0.18
N SER A 64 6.03 -8.42 -0.85
CA SER A 64 6.39 -8.75 -2.22
C SER A 64 5.72 -7.76 -3.18
N CYS A 65 6.34 -7.52 -4.32
CA CYS A 65 5.74 -6.76 -5.41
C CYS A 65 6.35 -7.25 -6.73
N ASP A 66 5.51 -7.49 -7.73
CA ASP A 66 5.90 -7.99 -9.05
C ASP A 66 6.50 -6.91 -9.98
N CYS A 67 6.60 -5.65 -9.51
CA CYS A 67 7.13 -4.57 -10.32
C CYS A 67 8.64 -4.73 -10.62
N PRO A 68 9.13 -4.21 -11.75
CA PRO A 68 10.51 -4.43 -12.22
C PRO A 68 11.59 -3.65 -11.45
N TYR A 69 11.26 -3.11 -10.28
CA TYR A 69 12.21 -2.31 -9.48
C TYR A 69 13.20 -3.23 -8.75
N GLU A 70 14.49 -3.08 -9.02
CA GLU A 70 15.55 -3.95 -8.46
C GLU A 70 15.96 -3.63 -7.00
N GLY A 71 15.21 -2.77 -6.31
CA GLY A 71 15.47 -2.45 -4.90
C GLY A 71 14.53 -3.20 -3.95
N ASP A 72 14.94 -3.30 -2.68
CA ASP A 72 14.24 -4.06 -1.64
C ASP A 72 12.78 -3.62 -1.42
N ILE A 73 12.56 -2.32 -1.24
CA ILE A 73 11.23 -1.74 -1.07
C ILE A 73 10.97 -0.78 -2.24
N CYS A 74 9.91 -1.04 -2.98
CA CYS A 74 9.45 -0.17 -4.05
C CYS A 74 8.34 0.79 -3.55
N LYS A 75 8.01 1.78 -4.37
CA LYS A 75 6.93 2.74 -4.08
C LYS A 75 5.54 2.08 -3.94
N HIS A 76 5.28 0.96 -4.63
CA HIS A 76 3.99 0.28 -4.55
C HIS A 76 3.80 -0.38 -3.18
N VAL A 77 4.84 -1.06 -2.67
CA VAL A 77 4.86 -1.61 -1.29
C VAL A 77 4.56 -0.50 -0.28
N VAL A 78 5.19 0.68 -0.43
CA VAL A 78 4.91 1.83 0.45
C VAL A 78 3.45 2.27 0.37
N ALA A 79 2.92 2.44 -0.84
CA ALA A 79 1.54 2.85 -1.04
C ALA A 79 0.55 1.85 -0.41
N THR A 80 0.77 0.55 -0.59
CA THR A 80 -0.04 -0.52 -0.01
C THR A 80 0.04 -0.53 1.52
N VAL A 81 1.22 -0.37 2.12
CA VAL A 81 1.38 -0.27 3.57
C VAL A 81 0.61 0.92 4.16
N LEU A 82 0.65 2.09 3.49
CA LEU A 82 -0.14 3.25 3.87
C LEU A 82 -1.65 2.97 3.76
N ALA A 83 -2.08 2.28 2.71
CA ALA A 83 -3.47 1.89 2.52
C ALA A 83 -3.96 0.94 3.62
N ILE A 84 -3.16 -0.07 4.01
CA ILE A 84 -3.46 -0.96 5.13
C ILE A 84 -3.51 -0.20 6.46
N ARG A 85 -2.54 0.70 6.71
CA ARG A 85 -2.51 1.57 7.90
C ARG A 85 -3.81 2.37 8.02
N ASN A 86 -4.28 2.96 6.92
CA ASN A 86 -5.52 3.71 6.88
C ASN A 86 -6.76 2.81 7.08
N ASN A 87 -6.82 1.68 6.38
CA ASN A 87 -7.90 0.68 6.50
C ASN A 87 -8.09 0.24 7.97
N ARG A 88 -7.00 -0.15 8.64
CA ARG A 88 -7.01 -0.60 10.04
C ARG A 88 -7.29 0.51 11.05
N SER A 89 -7.07 1.77 10.70
CA SER A 89 -7.39 2.91 11.57
C SER A 89 -8.87 3.32 11.54
N GLY A 90 -9.68 2.72 10.66
CA GLY A 90 -11.09 3.06 10.50
C GLY A 90 -11.34 4.44 9.86
N GLN A 91 -10.29 5.10 9.37
CA GLN A 91 -10.43 6.33 8.61
C GLN A 91 -10.96 6.00 7.21
N LYS A 92 -12.28 6.13 7.05
CA LYS A 92 -12.90 6.23 5.73
C LYS A 92 -12.29 7.45 5.05
N ARG A 93 -11.52 7.25 3.97
CA ARG A 93 -11.22 8.34 3.03
C ARG A 93 -12.57 8.92 2.63
N PHE A 94 -12.83 10.17 2.97
CA PHE A 94 -13.90 10.91 2.32
C PHE A 94 -13.53 10.95 0.83
N LEU A 95 -14.12 10.05 0.04
CA LEU A 95 -14.11 10.12 -1.41
C LEU A 95 -14.64 11.51 -1.77
N SER A 96 -13.74 12.38 -2.20
CA SER A 96 -14.09 13.66 -2.79
C SER A 96 -14.75 13.40 -4.15
N ALA A 97 -16.06 13.20 -4.14
CA ALA A 97 -17.04 13.60 -5.18
C ALA A 97 -16.67 13.49 -6.68
N ARG A 98 -15.93 12.45 -7.09
CA ARG A 98 -15.82 11.95 -8.47
C ARG A 98 -15.56 10.45 -8.31
N GLU A 99 -16.46 9.50 -8.57
CA GLU A 99 -17.51 9.40 -9.57
C GLU A 99 -18.69 8.60 -9.01
N ALA A 100 -19.76 9.30 -8.63
CA ALA A 100 -21.11 8.74 -8.72
C ALA A 100 -21.67 9.16 -10.08
N LYS A 101 -21.24 8.52 -11.17
CA LYS A 101 -21.91 8.68 -12.45
C LYS A 101 -21.73 7.49 -13.39
N LEU A 102 -22.56 6.49 -13.20
CA LEU A 102 -23.31 5.72 -14.21
C LEU A 102 -24.06 4.65 -13.41
N MET A 103 -25.28 4.96 -12.97
CA MET A 103 -26.53 4.49 -13.61
C MET A 103 -26.57 2.97 -13.75
#